data_AF-A0A2U1LY81-F1
#
_entry.id   AF-A0A2U1LY81-F1
#
_cell.length_a   1.000
_cell.length_b   1.000
_cell.length_c   1.000
_cell.angle_alpha   90.00
_cell.angle_beta   90.00
_cell.angle_gamma   90.00
#
_symmetry.space_group_name_H-M   'P 1'
#
loop_
_entity.id
_entity.type
_entity.pdbx_description
1 polymer ?
#
loop_
_entity_poly.entity_id
_entity_poly.type
_entity_poly.pdbx_seq_one_letter_code
_entity_poly.pdbx_strand_id
1 'polypeptide(L)'
;MLQNARILKASVICRDGFEVRIGRQLDLATMSDLLIATQGCSKEEKYDTECVRRILKHFHTSLTMKDQSKLAIVVELVKDYLWEAANDINLTKESFLSLAEMLIAESEETEGSSDGIYRAINIYLNKHSDLTESEREEICVVLDCNKMSPEAREEAARNVRLPVRTVLQVLFAEQLKLREMVTKEVKIQLEKSSFRVMELEKECLMLRKELVNESSLLLLELRQLQLPNEEEGSSEVEEDEDIVYFNT
;
A
#
# COMPACT_ATOMS: atom_id res chain seq x y z
N MET A 1 7.24 33.02 25.66
CA MET A 1 7.78 33.09 27.06
C MET A 1 9.13 32.40 27.21
N LEU A 2 9.29 31.17 26.70
CA LEU A 2 10.56 30.44 26.76
C LEU A 2 11.74 31.22 26.13
N GLN A 3 11.52 31.83 24.96
CA GLN A 3 12.54 32.65 24.30
C GLN A 3 12.98 33.85 25.16
N ASN A 4 12.04 34.52 25.84
CA ASN A 4 12.36 35.60 26.78
C ASN A 4 13.15 35.08 28.00
N ALA A 5 12.80 33.91 28.52
CA ALA A 5 13.55 33.28 29.62
C ALA A 5 15.00 32.95 29.21
N ARG A 6 15.23 32.55 27.95
CA ARG A 6 16.58 32.38 27.40
C ARG A 6 17.31 33.71 27.26
N ILE A 7 16.64 34.73 26.70
CA ILE A 7 17.20 36.08 26.54
C ILE A 7 17.63 36.68 27.86
N LEU A 8 16.84 36.50 28.90
CA LEU A 8 17.12 36.97 30.26
C LEU A 8 18.06 36.05 31.05
N LYS A 9 18.63 35.01 30.41
CA LYS A 9 19.51 34.00 31.03
C LYS A 9 18.92 33.43 32.33
N ALA A 10 17.62 33.13 32.31
CA ALA A 10 16.93 32.51 33.44
C ALA A 10 17.56 31.15 33.80
N SER A 11 17.38 30.72 35.06
CA SER A 11 17.93 29.46 35.55
C SER A 11 17.45 28.26 34.72
N VAL A 12 18.27 27.20 34.68
CA VAL A 12 17.94 25.96 33.96
C VAL A 12 16.59 25.39 34.41
N ILE A 13 16.30 25.44 35.71
CA ILE A 13 15.03 25.01 36.32
C ILE A 13 13.84 25.81 35.77
N CYS A 14 14.01 27.13 35.60
CA CYS A 14 12.95 27.98 35.07
C CYS A 14 12.67 27.65 33.59
N ARG A 15 13.71 27.44 32.79
CA ARG A 15 13.57 27.04 31.37
C ARG A 15 12.93 25.66 31.24
N ASP A 16 13.37 24.70 32.04
CA ASP A 16 12.79 23.34 32.06
C ASP A 16 11.32 23.38 32.45
N GLY A 17 10.93 24.20 33.43
CA GLY A 17 9.53 24.39 33.79
C GLY A 17 8.66 24.94 32.63
N PHE A 18 9.24 25.76 31.74
CA PHE A 18 8.56 26.17 30.51
C PHE A 18 8.53 25.05 29.47
N GLU A 19 9.64 24.32 29.26
CA GLU A 19 9.71 23.18 28.35
C GLU A 19 8.67 22.10 28.72
N VAL A 20 8.51 21.77 30.01
CA VAL A 20 7.48 20.84 30.50
C VAL A 20 6.06 21.34 30.19
N ARG A 21 5.79 22.62 30.39
CA ARG A 21 4.46 23.21 30.15
C ARG A 21 4.12 23.24 28.66
N ILE A 22 5.10 23.56 27.81
CA ILE A 22 4.95 23.54 26.36
C ILE A 22 4.76 22.11 25.88
N GLY A 23 5.55 21.16 26.39
CA GLY A 23 5.42 19.74 26.07
C GLY A 23 4.01 19.21 26.32
N ARG A 24 3.33 19.64 27.39
CA ARG A 24 1.95 19.20 27.69
C ARG A 24 0.85 19.75 26.77
N GLN A 25 1.14 20.78 25.98
CA GLN A 25 0.17 21.46 25.10
C GLN A 25 0.68 21.52 23.66
N LEU A 26 1.60 20.62 23.31
CA LEU A 26 2.26 20.63 22.00
C LEU A 26 1.27 20.32 20.87
N ASP A 27 0.17 19.63 21.17
CA ASP A 27 -0.95 19.38 20.26
C ASP A 27 -1.72 20.63 19.84
N LEU A 28 -1.57 21.73 20.57
CA LEU A 28 -2.17 23.04 20.26
C LEU A 28 -1.18 24.02 19.63
N ALA A 29 0.08 23.62 19.49
CA ALA A 29 1.13 24.48 18.96
C ALA A 29 1.14 24.49 17.43
N THR A 30 1.62 25.59 16.87
CA THR A 30 1.89 25.73 15.44
C THR A 30 3.38 25.65 15.16
N MET A 31 3.77 25.40 13.90
CA MET A 31 5.19 25.30 13.52
C MET A 31 5.97 26.55 13.95
N SER A 32 5.38 27.74 13.82
CA SER A 32 5.94 29.01 14.27
C SER A 32 6.28 29.05 15.76
N ASP A 33 5.53 28.34 16.61
CA ASP A 33 5.74 28.30 18.05
C ASP A 33 6.98 27.47 18.45
N LEU A 34 7.40 26.54 17.57
CA LEU A 34 8.59 25.70 17.74
C LEU A 34 9.88 26.37 17.22
N LEU A 35 9.77 27.48 16.48
CA LEU A 35 10.92 28.23 15.94
C LEU A 35 11.67 29.02 17.02
N ILE A 36 12.21 28.31 18.01
CA ILE A 36 12.99 28.86 19.12
C ILE A 36 14.39 29.17 18.61
N ALA A 37 14.71 30.44 18.41
CA ALA A 37 16.04 30.84 17.94
C ALA A 37 17.14 30.49 18.96
N THR A 38 18.31 30.05 18.49
CA THR A 38 19.53 30.04 19.29
C THR A 38 19.99 31.47 19.59
N GLN A 39 20.76 31.63 20.65
CA GLN A 39 21.17 32.95 21.10
C GLN A 39 22.70 33.08 20.98
N GLY A 40 23.17 33.48 19.80
CA GLY A 40 24.55 33.89 19.60
C GLY A 40 25.17 33.46 18.28
N CYS A 41 25.89 34.39 17.64
CA CYS A 41 26.90 34.24 16.59
C CYS A 41 26.57 33.49 15.28
N SER A 42 27.19 33.97 14.20
CA SER A 42 26.93 33.63 12.79
C SER A 42 27.24 32.19 12.37
N LYS A 43 27.58 31.29 13.29
CA LYS A 43 27.99 29.90 13.03
C LYS A 43 27.22 28.86 13.84
N GLU A 44 26.25 29.28 14.65
CA GLU A 44 25.38 28.36 15.38
C GLU A 44 24.13 28.02 14.54
N GLU A 45 23.52 26.87 14.81
CA GLU A 45 22.22 26.48 14.26
C GLU A 45 21.23 27.63 14.48
N LYS A 46 20.44 28.00 13.48
CA LYS A 46 19.45 29.09 13.53
C LYS A 46 18.38 28.83 14.60
N TYR A 47 18.00 27.57 14.77
CA TYR A 47 16.98 27.12 15.72
C TYR A 47 17.59 26.19 16.76
N ASP A 48 17.11 26.26 18.00
CA ASP A 48 17.54 25.38 19.08
C ASP A 48 16.80 24.04 18.98
N THR A 49 17.35 23.16 18.15
CA THR A 49 16.87 21.79 17.92
C THR A 49 16.87 20.96 19.21
N GLU A 50 17.88 21.15 20.07
CA GLU A 50 17.99 20.51 21.37
C GLU A 50 16.86 20.90 22.34
N CYS A 51 16.39 22.15 22.28
CA CYS A 51 15.23 22.58 23.05
C CYS A 51 13.95 21.91 22.58
N VAL A 52 13.71 21.85 21.27
CA VAL A 52 12.57 21.15 20.69
C VAL A 52 12.62 19.66 21.07
N ARG A 53 13.80 19.04 21.01
CA ARG A 53 14.00 17.66 21.44
C ARG A 53 13.62 17.42 22.90
N ARG A 54 13.99 18.33 23.82
CA ARG A 54 13.56 18.24 25.23
C ARG A 54 12.06 18.43 25.40
N ILE A 55 11.44 19.35 24.66
CA ILE A 55 9.99 19.56 24.67
C ILE A 55 9.27 18.29 24.23
N LEU A 56 9.74 17.63 23.16
CA LEU A 56 9.18 16.37 22.66
C LEU A 56 9.30 15.24 23.69
N LYS A 57 10.45 15.12 24.34
CA LYS A 57 10.64 14.15 25.43
C LYS A 57 9.64 14.37 26.57
N HIS A 58 9.35 15.62 26.92
CA HIS A 58 8.35 15.97 27.95
C HIS A 58 6.92 15.66 27.50
N PHE A 59 6.59 15.90 26.22
CA PHE A 59 5.31 15.47 25.64
C PHE A 59 5.15 13.95 25.74
N HIS A 60 6.16 13.19 25.30
CA HIS A 60 6.12 11.73 25.33
C HIS A 60 5.97 11.16 26.74
N THR A 61 6.70 11.72 27.72
CA THR A 61 6.58 11.33 29.13
C THR A 61 5.19 11.62 29.71
N SER A 62 4.47 12.60 29.15
CA SER A 62 3.14 13.00 29.57
C SER A 62 2.01 12.32 28.79
N LEU A 63 2.31 11.57 27.73
CA LEU A 63 1.30 10.88 26.91
C LEU A 63 0.60 9.78 27.71
N THR A 64 -0.71 9.70 27.53
CA THR A 64 -1.51 8.58 28.03
C THR A 64 -2.02 7.74 26.86
N MET A 65 -2.43 6.49 27.12
CA MET A 65 -2.96 5.55 26.11
C MET A 65 -4.17 6.09 25.30
N LYS A 66 -4.76 7.23 25.67
CA LYS A 66 -5.91 7.85 24.99
C LYS A 66 -5.53 8.99 24.03
N ASP A 67 -4.25 9.37 23.96
CA ASP A 67 -3.79 10.58 23.27
C ASP A 67 -3.26 10.33 21.84
N GLN A 68 -3.61 9.21 21.18
CA GLN A 68 -3.14 8.90 19.82
C GLN A 68 -3.44 10.00 18.79
N SER A 69 -4.59 10.68 18.92
CA SER A 69 -4.93 11.81 18.05
C SER A 69 -4.02 13.02 18.27
N LYS A 70 -3.62 13.29 19.52
CA LYS A 70 -2.65 14.34 19.84
C LYS A 70 -1.27 14.00 19.33
N LEU A 71 -0.86 12.73 19.46
CA LEU A 71 0.40 12.23 18.93
C LEU A 71 0.48 12.46 17.42
N ALA A 72 -0.57 12.12 16.67
CA ALA A 72 -0.61 12.37 15.23
C ALA A 72 -0.43 13.85 14.87
N ILE A 73 -1.07 14.77 15.62
CA ILE A 73 -0.91 16.23 15.42
C ILE A 73 0.54 16.66 15.69
N VAL A 74 1.13 16.18 16.79
CA VAL A 74 2.51 16.52 17.15
C VAL A 74 3.52 15.96 16.14
N VAL A 75 3.32 14.73 15.65
CA VAL A 75 4.19 14.14 14.63
C VAL A 75 4.19 14.98 13.35
N GLU A 76 3.02 15.43 12.88
CA GLU A 76 2.95 16.32 11.70
C GLU A 76 3.59 17.69 11.98
N LEU A 77 3.33 18.27 13.15
CA LEU A 77 3.96 19.53 13.57
C LEU A 77 5.49 19.45 13.58
N VAL A 78 6.04 18.33 14.05
CA VAL A 78 7.48 18.11 14.11
C VAL A 78 8.07 17.82 12.74
N LYS A 79 7.34 17.17 11.82
CA LYS A 79 7.74 17.04 10.41
C LYS A 79 7.86 18.42 9.74
N ASP A 80 6.89 19.30 9.97
CA ASP A 80 6.92 20.68 9.45
C ASP A 80 8.07 21.49 10.05
N TYR A 81 8.31 21.34 11.36
CA TYR A 81 9.48 21.94 12.02
C TYR A 81 10.80 21.40 11.46
N LEU A 82 10.93 20.08 11.27
CA LEU A 82 12.14 19.45 10.73
C LEU A 82 12.43 19.94 9.31
N TRP A 83 11.40 20.12 8.49
CA TRP A 83 11.51 20.71 7.17
C TRP A 83 12.05 22.16 7.22
N GLU A 84 11.55 23.00 8.13
CA GLU A 84 12.07 24.36 8.33
C GLU A 84 13.48 24.37 8.92
N ALA A 85 13.79 23.47 9.85
CA ALA A 85 15.12 23.33 10.42
C ALA A 85 16.13 22.89 9.36
N ALA A 86 15.74 21.98 8.46
CA ALA A 86 16.58 21.51 7.35
C ALA A 86 16.98 22.61 6.35
N ASN A 87 16.24 23.73 6.31
CA ASN A 87 16.62 24.89 5.51
C ASN A 87 17.83 25.65 6.06
N ASP A 88 18.23 25.37 7.31
CA ASP A 88 19.41 25.97 7.93
C ASP A 88 20.71 25.26 7.50
N ILE A 89 21.63 26.05 6.95
CA ILE A 89 22.95 25.57 6.52
C ILE A 89 23.87 25.22 7.70
N ASN A 90 23.57 25.74 8.89
CA ASN A 90 24.34 25.44 10.09
C ASN A 90 23.81 24.20 10.83
N LEU A 91 22.67 23.64 10.43
CA LEU A 91 22.08 22.46 11.08
C LEU A 91 23.01 21.26 10.94
N THR A 92 23.45 20.73 12.08
CA THR A 92 24.33 19.56 12.09
C THR A 92 23.56 18.28 11.76
N LYS A 93 24.27 17.30 11.19
CA LYS A 93 23.72 15.97 10.90
C LYS A 93 23.15 15.30 12.16
N GLU A 94 23.86 15.43 13.28
CA GLU A 94 23.46 14.84 14.57
C GLU A 94 22.13 15.40 15.06
N SER A 95 21.95 16.73 15.00
CA SER A 95 20.68 17.39 15.36
C SER A 95 19.54 16.95 14.43
N PHE A 96 19.79 16.87 13.11
CA PHE A 96 18.80 16.40 12.14
C PHE A 96 18.36 14.97 12.44
N LEU A 97 19.32 14.05 12.59
CA LEU A 97 19.06 12.64 12.88
C LEU A 97 18.34 12.47 14.21
N SER A 98 18.74 13.18 15.26
CA SER A 98 18.10 13.07 16.58
C SER A 98 16.61 13.44 16.53
N LEU A 99 16.24 14.47 15.75
CA LEU A 99 14.84 14.84 15.55
C LEU A 99 14.09 13.81 14.69
N ALA A 100 14.72 13.35 13.60
CA ALA A 100 14.13 12.37 12.69
C ALA A 100 13.93 10.99 13.34
N GLU A 101 14.84 10.54 14.19
CA GLU A 101 14.73 9.27 14.92
C GLU A 101 13.56 9.30 15.92
N MET A 102 13.34 10.41 16.63
CA MET A 102 12.17 10.55 17.49
C MET A 102 10.85 10.47 16.70
N LEU A 103 10.81 11.10 15.51
CA LEU A 103 9.66 10.98 14.61
C LEU A 103 9.40 9.53 14.20
N ILE A 104 10.44 8.73 13.93
CA ILE A 104 10.25 7.32 13.58
C ILE A 104 9.66 6.55 14.75
N ALA A 105 10.26 6.67 15.93
CA ALA A 105 9.81 5.98 17.13
C ALA A 105 8.33 6.29 17.44
N GLU A 106 7.89 7.52 17.18
CA GLU A 106 6.49 7.95 17.37
C GLU A 106 5.57 7.56 16.21
N SER A 107 6.12 7.36 15.00
CA SER A 107 5.36 7.01 13.79
C SER A 107 5.18 5.51 13.57
N GLU A 108 5.84 4.64 14.34
CA GLU A 108 5.50 3.21 14.37
C GLU A 108 4.06 3.00 14.87
N GLU A 109 3.58 3.88 15.75
CA GLU A 109 2.22 3.82 16.31
C GLU A 109 1.16 4.54 15.45
N THR A 110 1.57 5.24 14.38
CA THR A 110 0.66 6.04 13.54
C THR A 110 0.77 5.68 12.06
N GLU A 111 -0.36 5.64 11.35
CA GLU A 111 -0.43 5.41 9.89
C GLU A 111 -0.01 6.67 9.08
N GLY A 112 0.96 7.44 9.58
CA GLY A 112 1.39 8.70 8.96
C GLY A 112 2.25 8.50 7.71
N SER A 113 2.07 9.38 6.72
CA SER A 113 2.90 9.41 5.51
C SER A 113 4.35 9.81 5.83
N SER A 114 5.32 9.19 5.14
CA SER A 114 6.75 9.54 5.24
C SER A 114 7.13 10.74 4.34
N ASP A 115 6.18 11.33 3.61
CA ASP A 115 6.46 12.42 2.67
C ASP A 115 7.08 13.65 3.34
N GLY A 116 6.65 14.00 4.56
CA GLY A 116 7.23 15.10 5.32
C GLY A 116 8.71 14.89 5.65
N ILE A 117 9.08 13.65 5.99
CA ILE A 117 10.47 13.26 6.27
C ILE A 117 11.29 13.32 4.98
N TYR A 118 10.77 12.79 3.87
CA TYR A 118 11.41 12.90 2.56
C TYR A 118 11.67 14.36 2.17
N ARG A 119 10.68 15.24 2.33
CA ARG A 119 10.83 16.68 2.04
C ARG A 119 11.95 17.31 2.87
N ALA A 120 12.01 17.00 4.15
CA ALA A 120 13.08 17.50 5.03
C ALA A 120 14.45 16.99 4.61
N ILE A 121 14.59 15.69 4.30
CA ILE A 121 15.84 15.09 3.79
C ILE A 121 16.26 15.76 2.47
N ASN A 122 15.34 15.90 1.51
CA ASN A 122 15.64 16.48 0.20
C ASN A 122 16.21 17.91 0.33
N ILE A 123 15.61 18.73 1.21
CA ILE A 123 16.08 20.08 1.47
C ILE A 123 17.40 20.09 2.22
N TYR A 124 17.56 19.23 3.23
CA TYR A 124 18.81 19.11 3.97
C TYR A 124 19.97 18.78 3.01
N LEU A 125 19.82 17.75 2.18
CA LEU A 125 20.81 17.37 1.17
C LEU A 125 21.06 18.46 0.13
N ASN A 126 20.06 19.31 -0.16
CA ASN A 126 20.22 20.44 -1.05
C ASN A 126 21.01 21.60 -0.42
N LYS A 127 20.84 21.85 0.89
CA LYS A 127 21.57 22.89 1.63
C LYS A 127 22.98 22.45 2.03
N HIS A 128 23.19 21.14 2.20
CA HIS A 128 24.43 20.53 2.66
C HIS A 128 25.10 19.71 1.55
N SER A 129 25.52 20.39 0.47
CA SER A 129 26.17 19.74 -0.68
C SER A 129 27.49 19.04 -0.36
N ASP A 130 28.10 19.42 0.76
CA ASP A 130 29.45 19.01 1.16
C ASP A 130 29.46 17.64 1.86
N LEU A 131 28.28 17.07 2.13
CA LEU A 131 28.13 15.76 2.75
C LEU A 131 28.76 14.65 1.90
N THR A 132 29.43 13.74 2.59
CA THR A 132 29.95 12.50 2.02
C THR A 132 28.83 11.51 1.70
N GLU A 133 29.11 10.52 0.87
CA GLU A 133 28.14 9.46 0.56
C GLU A 133 27.68 8.71 1.81
N SER A 134 28.58 8.40 2.74
CA SER A 134 28.25 7.76 4.03
C SER A 134 27.30 8.60 4.88
N GLU A 135 27.52 9.91 4.95
CA GLU A 135 26.63 10.78 5.73
C GLU A 135 25.25 10.88 5.09
N ARG A 136 25.17 10.93 3.75
CA ARG A 136 23.91 10.86 3.04
C ARG A 136 23.17 9.56 3.29
N GLU A 137 23.88 8.43 3.34
CA GLU A 137 23.31 7.13 3.69
C GLU A 137 22.73 7.15 5.10
N GLU A 138 23.49 7.62 6.09
CA GLU A 138 23.03 7.73 7.48
C GLU A 138 21.76 8.59 7.60
N ILE A 139 21.72 9.75 6.95
CA ILE A 139 20.55 10.64 6.92
C ILE A 139 19.34 9.96 6.28
N CYS A 140 19.54 9.14 5.24
CA CYS A 140 18.44 8.50 4.53
C CYS A 140 17.88 7.26 5.24
N VAL A 141 18.56 6.73 6.27
CA VAL A 141 18.06 5.55 7.03
C VAL A 141 16.69 5.82 7.63
N VAL A 142 16.38 7.08 7.96
CA VAL A 142 15.12 7.47 8.60
C VAL A 142 13.91 7.45 7.66
N LEU A 143 14.12 7.23 6.36
CA LEU A 143 13.08 7.28 5.34
C LEU A 143 12.39 5.92 5.14
N ASP A 144 11.10 5.84 5.45
CA ASP A 144 10.28 4.66 5.12
C ASP A 144 9.62 4.83 3.75
N CYS A 145 10.26 4.24 2.73
CA CYS A 145 9.82 4.29 1.34
C CYS A 145 8.44 3.63 1.11
N ASN A 146 7.97 2.74 2.00
CA ASN A 146 6.67 2.08 1.84
C ASN A 146 5.51 3.01 2.20
N LYS A 147 5.73 3.87 3.20
CA LYS A 147 4.79 4.89 3.71
C LYS A 147 4.80 6.19 2.91
N MET A 148 5.53 6.24 1.79
CA MET A 148 5.52 7.40 0.88
C MET A 148 4.38 7.32 -0.15
N SER A 149 3.86 8.48 -0.53
CA SER A 149 2.93 8.65 -1.65
C SER A 149 3.60 8.27 -2.99
N PRO A 150 2.83 7.94 -4.04
CA PRO A 150 3.40 7.68 -5.36
C PRO A 150 4.12 8.92 -5.93
N GLU A 151 3.60 10.12 -5.69
CA GLU A 151 4.21 11.37 -6.16
C GLU A 151 5.59 11.60 -5.50
N ALA A 152 5.69 11.39 -4.18
CA ALA A 152 6.96 11.55 -3.47
C ALA A 152 7.99 10.50 -3.89
N ARG A 153 7.56 9.27 -4.20
CA ARG A 153 8.45 8.21 -4.69
C ARG A 153 8.98 8.51 -6.08
N GLU A 154 8.14 9.05 -6.97
CA GLU A 154 8.57 9.49 -8.30
C GLU A 154 9.61 10.60 -8.22
N GLU A 155 9.42 11.57 -7.32
CA GLU A 155 10.40 12.63 -7.06
C GLU A 155 11.71 12.05 -6.50
N ALA A 156 11.62 11.15 -5.51
CA ALA A 156 12.77 10.50 -4.90
C ALA A 156 13.56 9.64 -5.90
N ALA A 157 12.88 8.92 -6.80
CA ALA A 157 13.51 8.11 -7.84
C ALA A 157 14.36 8.94 -8.82
N ARG A 158 14.03 10.22 -9.01
CA ARG A 158 14.76 11.17 -9.87
C ARG A 158 15.81 11.98 -9.11
N ASN A 159 15.88 11.86 -7.79
CA ASN A 159 16.72 12.69 -6.96
C ASN A 159 18.17 12.20 -6.95
N VAL A 160 19.03 12.87 -7.73
CA VAL A 160 20.45 12.55 -7.85
C VAL A 160 21.26 12.75 -6.56
N ARG A 161 20.70 13.44 -5.55
CA ARG A 161 21.37 13.64 -4.26
C ARG A 161 21.17 12.47 -3.31
N LEU A 162 20.17 11.61 -3.54
CA LEU A 162 19.94 10.46 -2.70
C LEU A 162 21.01 9.38 -2.99
N PRO A 163 21.45 8.63 -1.96
CA PRO A 163 22.26 7.44 -2.14
C PRO A 163 21.56 6.42 -3.05
N VAL A 164 22.35 5.71 -3.85
CA VAL A 164 21.83 4.66 -4.76
C VAL A 164 21.02 3.62 -3.99
N ARG A 165 21.44 3.26 -2.78
CA ARG A 165 20.71 2.33 -1.91
C ARG A 165 19.30 2.82 -1.58
N THR A 166 19.13 4.09 -1.26
CA THR A 166 17.83 4.71 -0.97
C THR A 166 16.95 4.73 -2.22
N VAL A 167 17.51 5.11 -3.37
CA VAL A 167 16.77 5.11 -4.66
C VAL A 167 16.31 3.69 -5.01
N LEU A 168 17.14 2.67 -4.79
CA LEU A 168 16.75 1.29 -5.00
C LEU A 168 15.59 0.88 -4.08
N GLN A 169 15.60 1.28 -2.80
CA GLN A 169 14.49 1.02 -1.88
C GLN A 169 13.18 1.64 -2.36
N VAL A 170 13.22 2.88 -2.86
CA VAL A 170 12.06 3.57 -3.46
C VAL A 170 11.50 2.77 -4.64
N LEU A 171 12.37 2.38 -5.58
CA LEU A 171 11.98 1.62 -6.78
C LEU A 171 11.43 0.22 -6.42
N PHE A 172 12.02 -0.46 -5.44
CA PHE A 172 11.50 -1.73 -4.94
C PHE A 172 10.11 -1.58 -4.32
N ALA A 173 9.86 -0.50 -3.56
CA ALA A 173 8.55 -0.22 -3.00
C ALA A 173 7.50 0.03 -4.11
N GLU A 174 7.88 0.68 -5.22
CA GLU A 174 7.02 0.79 -6.41
C GLU A 174 6.74 -0.57 -7.04
N GLN A 175 7.79 -1.37 -7.27
CA GLN A 175 7.65 -2.70 -7.87
C GLN A 175 6.76 -3.62 -7.04
N LEU A 176 6.87 -3.59 -5.71
CA LEU A 176 6.06 -4.39 -4.80
C LEU A 176 4.57 -4.04 -4.92
N LYS A 177 4.23 -2.75 -4.90
CA LYS A 177 2.84 -2.28 -5.05
C LYS A 177 2.27 -2.64 -6.44
N LEU A 178 3.05 -2.49 -7.51
CA LEU A 178 2.65 -2.90 -8.85
C LEU A 178 2.34 -4.41 -8.91
N ARG A 179 3.22 -5.24 -8.34
CA ARG A 179 3.02 -6.69 -8.28
C ARG A 179 1.74 -7.07 -7.54
N GLU A 180 1.45 -6.41 -6.42
CA GLU A 180 0.21 -6.62 -5.66
C GLU A 180 -1.03 -6.23 -6.47
N MET A 181 -1.00 -5.10 -7.17
CA MET A 181 -2.10 -4.66 -8.05
C MET A 181 -2.34 -5.64 -9.19
N VAL A 182 -1.28 -6.07 -9.88
CA VAL A 182 -1.37 -7.06 -10.97
C VAL A 182 -1.95 -8.38 -10.45
N THR A 183 -1.49 -8.85 -9.28
CA THR A 183 -1.98 -10.09 -8.68
C THR A 183 -3.47 -10.01 -8.34
N LYS A 184 -3.92 -8.88 -7.78
CA LYS A 184 -5.35 -8.62 -7.50
C LYS A 184 -6.17 -8.61 -8.80
N GLU A 185 -5.70 -7.92 -9.82
CA GLU A 185 -6.39 -7.85 -11.11
C GLU A 185 -6.49 -9.23 -11.78
N VAL A 186 -5.39 -9.99 -11.82
CA VAL A 186 -5.38 -11.36 -12.36
C VAL A 186 -6.38 -12.24 -11.61
N LYS A 187 -6.46 -12.13 -10.28
CA LYS A 187 -7.43 -12.89 -9.48
C LYS A 187 -8.87 -12.53 -9.83
N ILE A 188 -9.18 -11.24 -9.98
CA ILE A 188 -10.51 -10.75 -10.39
C ILE A 188 -10.86 -11.29 -11.78
N GLN A 189 -9.92 -11.26 -12.73
CA GLN A 189 -10.12 -11.77 -14.08
C GLN A 189 -10.33 -13.29 -14.08
N LEU A 190 -9.56 -14.02 -13.26
CA LEU A 190 -9.71 -15.46 -13.12
C LEU A 190 -11.09 -15.82 -12.56
N GLU A 191 -11.57 -15.13 -11.52
CA GLU A 191 -12.91 -15.32 -10.94
C GLU A 191 -14.01 -15.05 -11.98
N LYS A 192 -13.90 -13.96 -12.75
CA LYS A 192 -14.83 -13.65 -13.85
C LYS A 192 -14.84 -14.74 -14.93
N SER A 193 -13.66 -15.20 -15.34
CA SER A 193 -13.54 -16.26 -16.35
C SER A 193 -14.11 -17.59 -15.86
N SER A 194 -13.88 -17.94 -14.58
CA SER A 194 -14.45 -19.13 -13.95
C SER A 194 -15.98 -19.09 -13.91
N PHE A 195 -16.57 -17.92 -13.62
CA PHE A 195 -18.03 -17.76 -13.66
C PHE A 195 -18.58 -17.97 -15.08
N ARG A 196 -17.92 -17.38 -16.08
CA ARG A 196 -18.30 -17.53 -17.50
C ARG A 196 -18.22 -18.98 -17.97
N VAL A 197 -17.17 -19.71 -17.57
CA VAL A 197 -17.01 -21.13 -17.90
C VAL A 197 -18.15 -21.95 -17.29
N MET A 198 -18.51 -21.70 -16.03
CA MET A 198 -19.62 -22.39 -15.37
C MET A 198 -20.96 -22.16 -16.08
N GLU A 199 -21.21 -20.94 -16.56
CA GLU A 199 -22.42 -20.60 -17.31
C GLU A 199 -22.47 -21.33 -18.66
N LEU A 200 -21.37 -21.33 -19.40
CA LEU A 200 -21.23 -22.05 -20.67
C LEU A 200 -21.34 -23.57 -20.50
N GLU A 201 -20.77 -24.13 -19.43
CA GLU A 201 -20.90 -25.56 -19.10
C GLU A 201 -22.36 -25.95 -18.86
N LYS A 202 -23.12 -25.09 -18.17
CA LYS A 202 -24.55 -25.29 -17.93
C LYS A 202 -25.35 -25.24 -19.23
N GLU A 203 -25.08 -24.27 -20.10
CA GLU A 203 -25.71 -24.17 -21.42
C GLU A 203 -25.40 -25.40 -22.29
N CYS A 204 -24.14 -25.84 -22.33
CA CYS A 204 -23.74 -27.05 -23.06
C CYS A 204 -24.45 -28.31 -22.54
N LEU A 205 -24.65 -28.41 -21.23
CA LEU A 205 -25.37 -29.54 -20.62
C LEU A 205 -26.85 -29.54 -21.03
N MET A 206 -27.49 -28.37 -21.11
CA MET A 206 -28.88 -28.23 -21.55
C MET A 206 -29.03 -28.65 -23.01
N LEU A 207 -28.19 -28.12 -23.90
CA LEU A 207 -28.20 -28.45 -25.33
C LEU A 207 -27.94 -29.95 -25.56
N ARG A 208 -27.02 -30.57 -24.81
CA ARG A 208 -26.79 -32.02 -24.89
C ARG A 208 -28.03 -32.82 -24.51
N LYS A 209 -28.77 -32.41 -23.48
CA LYS A 209 -30.03 -33.08 -23.09
C LYS A 209 -31.10 -32.93 -24.15
N GLU A 210 -31.25 -31.74 -24.74
CA GLU A 210 -32.18 -31.48 -25.83
C GLU A 210 -31.86 -32.35 -27.05
N LEU A 211 -30.59 -32.41 -27.47
CA LEU A 211 -30.15 -33.25 -28.59
C LEU A 211 -30.43 -34.75 -28.36
N VAL A 212 -30.19 -35.25 -27.13
CA VAL A 212 -30.48 -36.65 -26.76
C VAL A 212 -31.98 -36.92 -26.78
N ASN A 213 -32.79 -35.97 -26.30
CA ASN A 213 -34.25 -36.09 -26.34
C ASN A 213 -34.77 -36.11 -27.79
N GLU A 214 -34.31 -35.21 -28.65
CA GLU A 214 -34.66 -35.20 -30.08
C GLU A 214 -34.22 -36.47 -30.80
N SER A 215 -33.00 -36.94 -30.55
CA SER A 215 -32.50 -38.20 -31.11
C SER A 215 -33.35 -39.39 -30.68
N SER A 216 -33.80 -39.41 -29.43
CA SER A 216 -34.67 -40.45 -28.89
C SER A 216 -36.06 -40.41 -29.53
N LEU A 217 -36.60 -39.22 -29.80
CA LEU A 217 -37.88 -39.02 -30.48
C LEU A 217 -37.83 -39.52 -31.93
N LEU A 218 -36.79 -39.14 -32.68
CA LEU A 218 -36.58 -39.58 -34.06
C LEU A 218 -36.43 -41.09 -34.18
N LEU A 219 -35.72 -41.73 -33.23
CA LEU A 219 -35.63 -43.19 -33.16
C LEU A 219 -36.99 -43.86 -32.93
N LEU A 220 -37.86 -43.23 -32.13
CA LEU A 220 -39.22 -43.70 -31.90
C LEU A 220 -40.07 -43.60 -33.17
N GLU A 221 -39.99 -42.47 -33.88
CA GLU A 221 -40.70 -42.24 -35.16
C GLU A 221 -40.23 -43.21 -36.25
N LEU A 222 -38.92 -43.42 -36.39
CA LEU A 222 -38.37 -44.40 -37.33
C LEU A 222 -38.84 -45.82 -37.01
N ARG A 223 -38.94 -46.18 -35.72
CA ARG A 223 -39.49 -47.49 -35.30
C ARG A 223 -40.97 -47.63 -35.67
N GLN A 224 -41.75 -46.57 -35.58
CA GLN A 224 -43.17 -46.58 -35.97
C GLN A 224 -43.38 -46.70 -37.48
N LEU A 225 -42.46 -46.15 -38.29
CA LEU A 225 -42.48 -46.25 -39.76
C LEU A 225 -42.00 -47.61 -40.30
N GLN A 226 -41.36 -48.44 -39.46
CA GLN A 226 -40.88 -49.79 -39.84
C GLN A 226 -41.87 -50.92 -39.52
N LEU A 227 -43.17 -50.63 -39.29
CA LEU A 227 -44.18 -51.69 -39.17
C LEU A 227 -44.32 -52.46 -40.51
N PRO A 228 -44.14 -53.79 -40.54
CA PRO A 228 -44.37 -54.58 -41.75
C PRO A 228 -45.88 -54.64 -42.05
N ASN A 229 -46.25 -54.27 -43.27
CA ASN A 229 -47.51 -54.68 -43.90
C ASN A 229 -47.45 -56.20 -44.14
N GLU A 230 -47.95 -57.01 -43.22
CA GLU A 230 -48.48 -58.34 -43.54
C GLU A 230 -49.68 -58.62 -42.63
N GLU A 231 -50.87 -58.20 -43.06
CA GLU A 231 -52.09 -58.94 -42.79
C GLU A 231 -52.90 -59.11 -44.09
N GLU A 232 -53.68 -60.20 -44.11
CA GLU A 232 -54.66 -60.66 -45.09
C GLU A 232 -54.11 -61.46 -46.29
N GLY A 233 -54.61 -62.65 -46.63
CA GLY A 233 -55.71 -63.43 -46.09
C GLY A 233 -55.93 -64.71 -46.92
N SER A 234 -56.37 -65.76 -46.21
CA SER A 234 -57.11 -66.98 -46.59
C SER A 234 -57.57 -67.29 -48.04
N SER A 235 -57.53 -68.60 -48.34
CA SER A 235 -58.38 -69.44 -49.26
C SER A 235 -58.17 -69.24 -50.77
N GLU A 236 -58.21 -70.23 -51.69
CA GLU A 236 -58.62 -71.64 -51.72
C GLU A 236 -58.23 -72.27 -53.10
N VAL A 237 -58.06 -73.61 -53.14
CA VAL A 237 -58.28 -74.58 -54.26
C VAL A 237 -57.22 -74.85 -55.36
N GLU A 238 -56.80 -76.13 -55.35
CA GLU A 238 -56.39 -77.14 -56.36
C GLU A 238 -56.15 -76.78 -57.85
N GLU A 239 -55.09 -77.36 -58.44
CA GLU A 239 -55.19 -78.44 -59.46
C GLU A 239 -53.82 -79.11 -59.74
N ASP A 240 -53.82 -80.44 -59.65
CA ASP A 240 -53.07 -81.53 -60.32
C ASP A 240 -51.67 -81.31 -60.95
N GLU A 241 -50.74 -82.23 -60.64
CA GLU A 241 -50.31 -83.25 -61.63
C GLU A 241 -49.50 -84.39 -60.98
N ASP A 242 -49.78 -85.60 -61.47
CA ASP A 242 -49.26 -86.91 -61.09
C ASP A 242 -47.74 -87.13 -61.30
N ILE A 243 -47.23 -88.18 -60.65
CA ILE A 243 -46.49 -89.34 -61.22
C ILE A 243 -45.31 -89.81 -60.33
N VAL A 244 -45.59 -90.90 -59.59
CA VAL A 244 -44.90 -92.22 -59.47
C VAL A 244 -43.35 -92.31 -59.59
N TYR A 245 -42.72 -92.95 -58.57
CA TYR A 245 -41.93 -94.21 -58.58
C TYR A 245 -40.90 -94.20 -57.40
N PHE A 246 -41.15 -94.90 -56.28
CA PHE A 246 -40.80 -96.29 -55.96
C PHE A 246 -39.28 -96.62 -55.84
N ASN A 247 -38.92 -97.05 -54.62
CA ASN A 247 -37.81 -97.93 -54.17
C ASN A 247 -36.36 -97.44 -54.34
N THR A 248 -35.45 -97.66 -53.39
CA THR A 248 -35.31 -98.73 -52.39
C THR A 248 -34.50 -98.24 -51.19
#